data_AF-A0A819CGX9-F1
#
_entry.id   AF-A0A819CGX9-F1
#
_cell.length_a   1.000
_cell.length_b   1.000
_cell.length_c   1.000
_cell.angle_alpha   90.00
_cell.angle_beta   90.00
_cell.angle_gamma   90.00
#
_symmetry.space_group_name_H-M   'P 1'
#
loop_
_entity.id
_entity.type
_entity.pdbx_description
1 polymer ?
#
loop_
_entity_poly.entity_id
_entity_poly.type
_entity_poly.pdbx_seq_one_letter_code
_entity_poly.pdbx_strand_id
1 'polypeptide(L)'
;MQYGDINLAKSHNVSEFQGLQKSNTSKYNVLVDRYNNLLRRDAVRSEDVRIEIMKHRLAAATENSIEKIAMENELNQLYNERNRISNIIYDIASTTLSFAGEYNLKMITDQRMKLTEHDCYISITQRLHEKCFDIQNEFVLSKLYVMVNLCESGFDNTIIKQSVDQVCQQRIHFDF
;
A
#
# COMPACT_ATOMS: atom_id res chain seq x y z
N MET A 1 6.12 6.82 15.11
CA MET A 1 5.37 8.02 15.50
C MET A 1 4.66 7.76 16.82
N GLN A 2 4.45 8.78 17.65
CA GLN A 2 3.64 8.70 18.88
C GLN A 2 2.57 9.80 18.82
N TYR A 3 1.37 9.50 19.29
CA TYR A 3 0.21 10.39 19.22
C TYR A 3 -0.58 10.33 20.54
N GLY A 4 -1.40 11.35 20.82
CA GLY A 4 -2.18 11.43 22.05
C GLY A 4 -1.37 11.88 23.27
N ASP A 5 -1.79 11.49 24.47
CA ASP A 5 -1.09 11.82 25.71
C ASP A 5 0.17 10.97 25.87
N ILE A 6 1.32 11.57 25.58
CA ILE A 6 2.63 10.92 25.68
C ILE A 6 2.95 10.54 27.14
N ASN A 7 2.35 11.22 28.12
CA ASN A 7 2.59 10.89 29.53
C ASN A 7 2.03 9.51 29.88
N LEU A 8 0.98 9.05 29.20
CA LEU A 8 0.44 7.70 29.37
C LEU A 8 1.53 6.64 29.15
N ALA A 9 2.40 6.84 28.16
CA ALA A 9 3.51 5.92 27.88
C ALA A 9 4.62 5.97 28.94
N LYS A 10 4.72 7.06 29.71
CA LYS A 10 5.73 7.24 30.77
C LYS A 10 5.23 6.79 32.13
N SER A 11 3.95 7.01 32.42
CA SER A 11 3.37 6.79 33.75
C SER A 11 2.82 5.39 33.97
N HIS A 12 2.64 4.60 32.91
CA HIS A 12 2.10 3.25 32.99
C HIS A 12 3.11 2.21 32.51
N ASN A 13 3.18 1.08 33.20
CA ASN A 13 3.97 -0.06 32.76
C ASN A 13 3.27 -0.78 31.59
N VAL A 14 4.04 -1.40 30.69
CA VAL A 14 3.50 -2.20 29.57
C VAL A 14 2.54 -3.30 30.05
N SER A 15 2.78 -3.87 31.24
CA SER A 15 1.93 -4.89 31.87
C SER A 15 0.52 -4.41 32.19
N GLU A 16 0.30 -3.10 32.31
CA GLU A 16 -1.04 -2.54 32.53
C GLU A 16 -1.89 -2.59 31.24
N PHE A 17 -1.25 -2.63 30.07
CA PHE A 17 -1.90 -2.75 28.77
C PHE A 17 -1.92 -4.19 28.24
N GLN A 18 -0.85 -4.95 28.50
CA GLN A 18 -0.66 -6.31 27.97
C GLN A 18 -0.97 -7.41 29.00
N GLY A 19 -1.36 -7.03 30.21
CA GLY A 19 -1.61 -7.93 31.34
C GLY A 19 -0.35 -8.33 32.10
N LEU A 20 -0.56 -8.85 33.31
CA LEU A 20 0.50 -9.50 34.09
C LEU A 20 0.67 -10.93 33.59
N GLN A 21 1.90 -11.30 33.26
CA GLN A 21 2.23 -12.68 32.91
C GLN A 21 1.93 -13.58 34.12
N LYS A 22 0.89 -14.43 34.03
CA LYS A 22 0.61 -15.43 35.07
C LYS A 22 1.64 -16.57 34.97
N SER A 23 2.54 -16.61 35.95
CA SER A 23 3.42 -17.71 36.35
C SER A 23 4.85 -17.77 35.78
N ASN A 24 5.81 -17.88 36.71
CA ASN A 24 6.93 -18.84 36.87
C ASN A 24 7.61 -19.54 35.66
N THR A 25 7.34 -19.21 34.41
CA THR A 25 8.18 -19.64 33.28
C THR A 25 9.24 -18.59 33.03
N SER A 26 10.51 -19.01 33.06
CA SER A 26 11.73 -18.24 32.81
C SER A 26 11.48 -16.92 32.11
N LYS A 27 12.00 -15.82 32.67
CA LYS A 27 12.28 -14.59 31.91
C LYS A 27 12.95 -15.06 30.61
N TYR A 28 12.21 -15.10 29.51
CA TYR A 28 12.81 -15.31 28.23
C TYR A 28 13.67 -14.08 28.04
N ASN A 29 14.96 -14.21 28.37
CA ASN A 29 15.99 -13.32 27.91
C ASN A 29 16.11 -13.56 26.41
N VAL A 30 15.03 -13.28 25.65
CA VAL A 30 15.21 -12.87 24.28
C VAL A 30 15.92 -11.54 24.46
N LEU A 31 17.24 -11.60 24.44
CA LEU A 31 18.03 -10.48 23.99
C LEU A 31 17.53 -10.24 22.56
N VAL A 32 16.41 -9.51 22.46
CA VAL A 32 16.03 -8.79 21.25
C VAL A 32 17.09 -7.72 21.17
N ASP A 33 18.28 -8.17 20.78
CA ASP A 33 19.38 -7.31 20.52
C ASP A 33 18.86 -6.44 19.37
N ARG A 34 18.51 -5.19 19.68
CA ARG A 34 18.04 -4.22 18.68
C ARG A 34 19.11 -4.02 17.59
N TYR A 35 20.34 -4.49 17.85
CA TYR A 35 21.47 -4.53 16.94
C TYR A 35 21.75 -5.94 16.39
N ASN A 36 20.89 -6.93 16.61
CA ASN A 36 21.02 -8.22 15.98
C ASN A 36 20.78 -8.04 14.47
N ASN A 37 21.88 -7.87 13.74
CA ASN A 37 21.93 -7.77 12.28
C ASN A 37 21.38 -9.01 11.57
N LEU A 38 20.97 -10.05 12.33
CA LEU A 38 20.24 -11.21 11.84
C LEU A 38 18.76 -10.90 11.53
N LEU A 39 18.08 -10.08 12.34
CA LEU A 39 16.65 -9.73 12.13
C LEU A 39 16.45 -8.65 11.06
N ARG A 40 17.50 -7.91 10.73
CA ARG A 40 17.47 -6.84 9.72
C ARG A 40 17.54 -7.34 8.27
N ARG A 41 17.72 -8.65 8.05
CA ARG A 41 18.00 -9.20 6.73
C ARG A 41 16.77 -9.36 5.84
N ASP A 42 15.59 -9.52 6.43
CA ASP A 42 14.34 -9.79 5.69
C ASP A 42 13.34 -8.64 5.81
N ALA A 43 13.81 -7.42 6.07
CA ALA A 43 12.95 -6.25 6.13
C ALA A 43 12.51 -5.87 4.71
N VAL A 44 11.23 -6.08 4.41
CA VAL A 44 10.60 -5.79 3.12
C VAL A 44 9.39 -4.86 3.36
N ARG A 45 9.10 -3.96 2.42
CA ARG A 45 7.87 -3.16 2.48
C ARG A 45 6.66 -4.09 2.37
N SER A 46 5.58 -3.86 3.12
CA SER A 46 4.41 -4.76 3.13
C SER A 46 3.94 -5.10 1.72
N GLU A 47 3.78 -4.07 0.88
CA GLU A 47 3.29 -4.24 -0.48
C GLU A 47 4.20 -5.15 -1.33
N ASP A 48 5.51 -5.19 -1.04
CA ASP A 48 6.54 -5.94 -1.76
C ASP A 48 6.72 -7.38 -1.26
N VAL A 49 6.11 -7.76 -0.13
CA VAL A 49 6.34 -9.07 0.51
C VAL A 49 6.09 -10.22 -0.45
N ARG A 50 4.98 -10.21 -1.21
CA ARG A 50 4.67 -11.30 -2.17
C ARG A 50 5.74 -11.45 -3.25
N ILE A 51 6.25 -10.32 -3.77
CA ILE A 51 7.31 -10.32 -4.78
C ILE A 51 8.63 -10.83 -4.19
N GLU A 52 9.00 -10.40 -2.99
CA GLU A 52 10.25 -10.85 -2.37
C GLU A 52 10.19 -12.33 -1.97
N ILE A 53 9.05 -12.82 -1.48
CA ILE A 53 8.84 -14.26 -1.27
C ILE A 53 9.04 -15.03 -2.59
N MET A 54 8.45 -14.55 -3.69
CA MET A 54 8.57 -15.21 -4.99
C MET A 54 10.03 -15.23 -5.49
N LYS A 55 10.75 -14.10 -5.37
CA LYS A 55 12.17 -14.02 -5.71
C LYS A 55 13.01 -14.98 -4.89
N HIS A 56 12.78 -15.06 -3.58
CA HIS A 56 13.51 -15.97 -2.70
C HIS A 56 13.26 -17.43 -3.07
N ARG A 57 12.01 -17.80 -3.38
CA ARG A 57 11.66 -19.14 -3.87
C ARG A 57 12.34 -19.47 -5.19
N LEU A 58 12.31 -18.54 -6.13
CA LEU A 58 12.93 -18.69 -7.45
C LEU A 58 14.46 -18.85 -7.36
N ALA A 59 15.11 -18.10 -6.46
CA ALA A 59 16.54 -18.23 -6.19
C ALA A 59 16.93 -19.59 -5.55
N ALA A 60 16.01 -20.21 -4.81
CA ALA A 60 16.20 -21.53 -4.21
C ALA A 60 15.75 -22.69 -5.13
N ALA A 61 15.07 -22.39 -6.24
CA ALA A 61 14.49 -23.38 -7.12
C ALA A 61 15.54 -24.15 -7.92
N THR A 62 15.25 -25.40 -8.23
CA THR A 62 16.12 -26.22 -9.09
C THR A 62 16.08 -25.70 -10.53
N GLU A 63 17.27 -25.57 -11.14
CA GLU A 63 17.45 -25.09 -12.51
C GLU A 63 16.65 -25.93 -13.53
N ASN A 64 16.03 -25.27 -14.52
CA ASN A 64 15.23 -25.88 -15.59
C ASN A 64 14.04 -26.75 -15.12
N SER A 65 13.57 -26.57 -13.88
CA SER A 65 12.34 -27.22 -13.42
C SER A 65 11.09 -26.52 -13.97
N ILE A 66 10.02 -27.28 -14.20
CA ILE A 66 8.71 -26.74 -14.58
C ILE A 66 8.22 -25.76 -13.50
N GLU A 67 8.52 -26.05 -12.23
CA GLU A 67 8.19 -25.19 -11.09
C GLU A 67 8.87 -23.82 -11.19
N LYS A 68 10.16 -23.77 -11.53
CA LYS A 68 10.90 -22.51 -11.72
C LYS A 68 10.27 -21.66 -12.84
N ILE A 69 9.90 -22.27 -13.97
CA ILE A 69 9.22 -21.60 -15.08
C ILE A 69 7.86 -21.05 -14.64
N ALA A 70 7.09 -21.82 -13.86
CA ALA A 70 5.81 -21.36 -13.34
C ALA A 70 5.97 -20.16 -12.37
N MET A 71 6.97 -20.22 -11.48
CA MET A 71 7.30 -19.11 -10.56
C MET A 71 7.78 -17.86 -11.29
N GLU A 72 8.58 -18.00 -12.36
CA GLU A 72 8.99 -16.87 -13.22
C GLU A 72 7.78 -16.18 -13.86
N ASN A 73 6.82 -16.98 -14.35
CA ASN A 73 5.58 -16.44 -14.91
C ASN A 73 4.73 -15.73 -13.86
N GLU A 74 4.56 -16.30 -12.66
CA GLU A 74 3.83 -15.65 -11.57
C GLU A 74 4.51 -14.34 -11.13
N LEU A 75 5.84 -14.33 -11.01
CA LEU A 75 6.60 -13.12 -10.68
C LEU A 75 6.39 -12.03 -11.74
N ASN A 76 6.41 -12.38 -13.02
CA ASN A 76 6.13 -11.44 -14.10
C ASN A 76 4.70 -10.91 -14.05
N GLN A 77 3.72 -11.76 -13.72
CA GLN A 77 2.34 -11.32 -13.51
C GLN A 77 2.23 -10.29 -12.39
N LEU A 78 2.89 -10.51 -11.25
CA LEU A 78 2.92 -9.54 -10.13
C LEU A 78 3.51 -8.19 -10.53
N TYR A 79 4.59 -8.16 -11.33
CA TYR A 79 5.13 -6.91 -11.85
C TYR A 79 4.19 -6.23 -12.84
N ASN A 80 3.58 -6.99 -13.75
CA ASN A 80 2.63 -6.45 -14.72
C ASN A 80 1.41 -5.85 -14.03
N GLU A 81 0.91 -6.50 -12.99
CA GLU A 81 -0.17 -6.01 -12.15
C GLU A 81 0.16 -4.65 -11.53
N ARG A 82 1.34 -4.53 -10.91
CA ARG A 82 1.81 -3.27 -10.30
C ARG A 82 1.99 -2.15 -11.30
N ASN A 83 2.55 -2.45 -12.47
CA ASN A 83 2.72 -1.48 -13.54
C ASN A 83 1.35 -1.01 -14.02
N ARG A 84 0.39 -1.93 -14.22
CA ARG A 84 -0.98 -1.60 -14.60
C ARG A 84 -1.67 -0.72 -13.56
N ILE A 85 -1.57 -1.04 -12.27
CA ILE A 85 -2.12 -0.22 -11.18
C ILE A 85 -1.50 1.18 -11.20
N SER A 86 -0.18 1.28 -11.30
CA SER A 86 0.53 2.56 -11.31
C SER A 86 0.12 3.42 -12.50
N ASN A 87 0.02 2.83 -13.69
CA ASN A 87 -0.37 3.54 -14.91
C ASN A 87 -1.81 4.05 -14.80
N ILE A 88 -2.76 3.23 -14.36
CA ILE A 88 -4.15 3.66 -14.21
C ILE A 88 -4.28 4.79 -13.18
N ILE A 89 -3.61 4.72 -12.03
CA ILE A 89 -3.65 5.80 -11.03
C ILE A 89 -3.04 7.09 -11.60
N TYR A 90 -1.95 6.97 -12.35
CA TYR A 90 -1.32 8.10 -13.04
C TYR A 90 -2.26 8.70 -14.11
N ASP A 91 -2.91 7.85 -14.90
CA ASP A 91 -3.83 8.25 -15.96
C ASP A 91 -5.09 8.90 -15.39
N ILE A 92 -5.59 8.44 -14.24
CA ILE A 92 -6.69 9.10 -13.51
C ILE A 92 -6.27 10.53 -13.14
N ALA A 93 -5.12 10.69 -12.48
CA ALA A 93 -4.62 12.01 -12.11
C ALA A 93 -4.44 12.90 -13.35
N SER A 94 -3.74 12.42 -14.38
CA SER A 94 -3.52 13.14 -15.64
C SER A 94 -4.84 13.56 -16.31
N THR A 95 -5.84 12.68 -16.33
CA THR A 95 -7.17 12.96 -16.89
C THR A 95 -7.91 14.01 -16.07
N THR A 96 -7.85 13.94 -14.73
CA THR A 96 -8.46 14.93 -13.84
C THR A 96 -7.87 16.32 -14.06
N LEU A 97 -6.53 16.42 -14.10
CA LEU A 97 -5.85 17.68 -14.40
C LEU A 97 -6.25 18.23 -15.77
N SER A 98 -6.32 17.37 -16.79
CA SER A 98 -6.74 17.77 -18.13
C SER A 98 -8.16 18.33 -18.17
N PHE A 99 -9.11 17.72 -17.44
CA PHE A 99 -10.48 18.22 -17.34
C PHE A 99 -10.59 19.54 -16.57
N ALA A 100 -9.72 19.73 -15.57
CA ALA A 100 -9.68 20.96 -14.78
C ALA A 100 -8.87 22.10 -15.45
N GLY A 101 -8.14 21.82 -16.53
CA GLY A 101 -7.25 22.79 -17.16
C GLY A 101 -5.95 23.07 -16.37
N GLU A 102 -5.54 22.13 -15.52
CA GLU A 102 -4.32 22.19 -14.70
C GLU A 102 -3.22 21.27 -15.25
N TYR A 103 -1.96 21.51 -14.85
CA TYR A 103 -0.81 20.79 -15.45
C TYR A 103 0.25 20.30 -14.46
N ASN A 104 0.06 20.47 -13.14
CA ASN A 104 1.07 20.04 -12.15
C ASN A 104 0.89 18.58 -11.70
N LEU A 105 1.03 17.64 -12.63
CA LEU A 105 0.83 16.21 -12.35
C LEU A 105 1.79 15.68 -11.28
N LYS A 106 3.05 16.16 -11.27
CA LYS A 106 4.06 15.73 -10.31
C LYS A 106 3.68 16.05 -8.86
N MET A 107 3.07 17.21 -8.62
CA MET A 107 2.58 17.57 -7.30
C MET A 107 1.55 16.55 -6.80
N ILE A 108 0.67 16.10 -7.69
CA ILE A 108 -0.37 15.12 -7.37
C ILE A 108 0.19 13.71 -7.21
N THR A 109 1.16 13.29 -8.01
CA THR A 109 1.66 11.91 -7.99
C THR A 109 2.76 11.66 -6.96
N ASP A 110 3.50 12.68 -6.53
CA ASP A 110 4.71 12.48 -5.73
C ASP A 110 4.53 12.92 -4.27
N GLN A 111 3.63 13.86 -3.99
CA GLN A 111 3.46 14.39 -2.64
C GLN A 111 2.64 13.46 -1.74
N ARG A 112 2.70 13.71 -0.44
CA ARG A 112 1.84 13.10 0.59
C ARG A 112 1.16 14.22 1.36
N MET A 113 0.00 14.67 0.87
CA MET A 113 -0.78 15.70 1.55
C MET A 113 -1.48 15.12 2.79
N LYS A 114 -1.71 15.97 3.78
CA LYS A 114 -2.50 15.60 4.96
C LYS A 114 -3.97 15.54 4.53
N LEU A 115 -4.64 14.44 4.81
CA LEU A 115 -6.07 14.30 4.56
C LEU A 115 -6.87 15.21 5.51
N THR A 116 -7.64 16.11 4.92
CA THR A 116 -8.64 16.97 5.56
C THR A 116 -10.00 16.88 4.86
N GLU A 117 -10.01 16.64 3.55
CA GLU A 117 -11.20 16.48 2.71
C GLU A 117 -11.71 15.03 2.70
N HIS A 118 -12.19 14.56 3.86
CA HIS A 118 -12.61 13.18 4.06
C HIS A 118 -13.77 12.74 3.15
N ASP A 119 -14.76 13.60 2.95
CA ASP A 119 -15.95 13.26 2.14
C ASP A 119 -15.59 13.07 0.66
N CYS A 120 -14.73 13.94 0.13
CA CYS A 120 -14.17 13.77 -1.21
C CYS A 120 -13.41 12.44 -1.29
N TYR A 121 -12.48 12.19 -0.36
CA TYR A 121 -11.63 11.01 -0.39
C TYR A 121 -12.42 9.69 -0.31
N ILE A 122 -13.39 9.58 0.61
CA ILE A 122 -14.24 8.38 0.75
C ILE A 122 -15.03 8.15 -0.54
N SER A 123 -15.62 9.21 -1.07
CA SER A 123 -16.41 9.18 -2.31
C SER A 123 -15.58 8.71 -3.52
N ILE A 124 -14.33 9.19 -3.66
CA ILE A 124 -13.44 8.80 -4.76
C ILE A 124 -12.91 7.38 -4.59
N THR A 125 -12.48 7.01 -3.38
CA THR A 125 -11.95 5.67 -3.12
C THR A 125 -13.00 4.58 -3.30
N GLN A 126 -14.26 4.86 -2.91
CA GLN A 126 -15.37 3.96 -3.21
C GLN A 126 -15.55 3.82 -4.73
N ARG A 127 -15.51 4.91 -5.49
CA ARG A 127 -15.65 4.83 -6.94
C ARG A 127 -14.51 4.06 -7.60
N LEU A 128 -13.28 4.25 -7.11
CA LEU A 128 -12.10 3.51 -7.55
C LEU A 128 -12.26 2.00 -7.28
N HIS A 129 -12.82 1.63 -6.12
CA HIS A 129 -13.11 0.23 -5.77
C HIS A 129 -14.13 -0.42 -6.72
N GLU A 130 -15.19 0.32 -7.04
CA GLU A 130 -16.27 -0.14 -7.90
C GLU A 130 -15.81 -0.33 -9.35
N LYS A 131 -14.93 0.56 -9.83
CA LYS A 131 -14.62 0.67 -11.27
C LYS A 131 -13.27 0.10 -11.67
N CYS A 132 -12.25 0.22 -10.83
CA CYS A 132 -10.87 -0.03 -11.24
C CYS A 132 -10.31 -1.30 -10.60
N PHE A 133 -10.30 -1.36 -9.26
CA PHE A 133 -9.52 -2.35 -8.52
C PHE A 133 -10.27 -2.85 -7.28
N ASP A 134 -9.85 -4.01 -6.77
CA ASP A 134 -10.06 -4.27 -5.35
C ASP A 134 -9.12 -3.39 -4.51
N ILE A 135 -9.68 -2.62 -3.58
CA ILE A 135 -8.88 -1.74 -2.71
C ILE A 135 -8.18 -2.50 -1.60
N GLN A 136 -8.53 -3.78 -1.38
CA GLN A 136 -7.83 -4.64 -0.42
C GLN A 136 -6.44 -5.06 -0.91
N ASN A 137 -6.12 -4.84 -2.18
CA ASN A 137 -4.78 -5.07 -2.71
C ASN A 137 -3.78 -4.08 -2.05
N GLU A 138 -2.75 -4.61 -1.41
CA GLU A 138 -1.76 -3.81 -0.66
C GLU A 138 -1.04 -2.77 -1.54
N PHE A 139 -0.77 -3.12 -2.80
CA PHE A 139 -0.14 -2.19 -3.72
C PHE A 139 -1.09 -1.06 -4.12
N VAL A 140 -2.38 -1.33 -4.29
CA VAL A 140 -3.41 -0.29 -4.51
C VAL A 140 -3.47 0.66 -3.30
N LEU A 141 -3.51 0.12 -2.08
CA LEU A 141 -3.51 0.90 -0.84
C LEU A 141 -2.31 1.87 -0.78
N SER A 142 -1.12 1.40 -1.20
CA SER A 142 0.11 2.22 -1.24
C SER A 142 0.01 3.45 -2.17
N LYS A 143 -0.97 3.45 -3.09
CA LYS A 143 -1.18 4.50 -4.10
C LYS A 143 -2.37 5.41 -3.83
N LEU A 144 -3.22 5.11 -2.83
CA LEU A 144 -4.43 5.91 -2.55
C LEU A 144 -4.15 7.36 -2.15
N TYR A 145 -2.92 7.68 -1.74
CA TYR A 145 -2.51 9.05 -1.46
C TYR A 145 -2.66 9.98 -2.67
N VAL A 146 -2.64 9.46 -3.92
CA VAL A 146 -2.87 10.27 -5.11
C VAL A 146 -4.30 10.82 -5.12
N MET A 147 -5.28 10.02 -4.69
CA MET A 147 -6.66 10.46 -4.55
C MET A 147 -6.81 11.49 -3.43
N VAL A 148 -6.05 11.33 -2.33
CA VAL A 148 -5.96 12.37 -1.28
C VAL A 148 -5.46 13.67 -1.88
N ASN A 149 -4.33 13.63 -2.60
CA ASN A 149 -3.75 14.84 -3.18
C ASN A 149 -4.70 15.55 -4.16
N LEU A 150 -5.50 14.79 -4.93
CA LEU A 150 -6.54 15.38 -5.78
C LEU A 150 -7.60 16.12 -4.95
N CYS A 151 -8.13 15.48 -3.90
CA CYS A 151 -9.12 16.10 -3.02
C CYS A 151 -8.56 17.34 -2.30
N GLU A 152 -7.35 17.26 -1.73
CA GLU A 152 -6.71 18.38 -1.02
C GLU A 152 -6.31 19.53 -1.94
N SER A 153 -6.15 19.27 -3.24
CA SER A 153 -5.88 20.32 -4.24
C SER A 153 -7.16 21.05 -4.67
N GLY A 154 -8.33 20.66 -4.15
CA GLY A 154 -9.61 21.32 -4.42
C GLY A 154 -10.25 20.93 -5.75
N PHE A 155 -9.81 19.82 -6.37
CA PHE A 155 -10.47 19.32 -7.58
C PHE A 155 -11.90 18.88 -7.27
N ASP A 156 -12.84 19.24 -8.15
CA ASP A 156 -14.23 18.87 -7.97
C ASP A 156 -14.43 17.35 -8.00
N ASN A 157 -15.17 16.82 -7.01
CA ASN A 157 -15.43 15.39 -6.84
C ASN A 157 -16.05 14.76 -8.09
N THR A 158 -16.90 15.48 -8.83
CA THR A 158 -17.52 14.97 -10.07
C THR A 158 -16.50 14.82 -11.18
N ILE A 159 -15.54 15.76 -11.30
CA ILE A 159 -14.45 15.69 -12.28
C ILE A 159 -13.56 14.49 -11.99
N ILE A 160 -13.15 14.30 -10.74
CA ILE A 160 -12.31 13.15 -10.36
C ILE A 160 -13.04 11.83 -10.67
N LYS A 161 -14.33 11.71 -10.30
CA LYS A 161 -15.13 10.52 -10.62
C LYS A 161 -15.25 10.27 -12.12
N GLN A 162 -15.43 11.32 -12.91
CA GLN A 162 -15.48 11.22 -14.36
C GLN A 162 -14.15 10.72 -14.92
N SER A 163 -13.02 11.18 -14.39
CA SER A 163 -11.69 10.66 -14.76
C SER A 163 -11.53 9.19 -14.41
N VAL A 164 -11.98 8.79 -13.21
CA VAL A 164 -12.01 7.37 -12.79
C VAL A 164 -12.83 6.54 -13.77
N ASP A 165 -14.04 7.00 -14.11
CA ASP A 165 -14.94 6.30 -15.03
C ASP A 165 -14.39 6.21 -16.46
N GLN A 166 -13.69 7.24 -16.93
CA GLN A 166 -13.09 7.24 -18.26
C GLN A 166 -11.89 6.30 -18.36
N VAL A 167 -11.01 6.30 -17.35
CA VAL A 167 -9.80 5.48 -17.36
C VAL A 167 -10.15 4.02 -17.07
N CYS A 168 -11.08 3.77 -16.15
CA CYS A 168 -11.44 2.43 -15.73
C CYS A 168 -12.60 1.87 -16.55
N GLN A 169 -12.26 1.32 -17.71
CA GLN A 169 -13.22 0.77 -18.67
C GLN A 169 -13.86 -0.55 -18.18
N GLN A 170 -13.13 -1.38 -17.43
CA GLN A 170 -13.63 -2.60 -16.77
C GLN A 170 -12.82 -2.83 -15.49
N ARG A 171 -13.49 -3.37 -14.44
CA ARG A 171 -12.85 -3.70 -13.17
C ARG A 171 -11.78 -4.76 -13.39
N ILE A 172 -10.57 -4.50 -12.89
CA ILE A 172 -9.49 -5.48 -12.90
C ILE A 172 -9.76 -6.45 -11.76
N HIS A 173 -10.03 -7.70 -12.12
CA HIS A 173 -10.06 -8.80 -11.18
C HIS A 173 -8.65 -9.36 -11.02
N PHE A 174 -8.22 -9.52 -9.78
CA PHE A 174 -7.02 -10.27 -9.44
C PHE A 174 -7.47 -11.71 -9.21
N ASP A 175 -6.93 -12.66 -9.99
CA ASP A 175 -7.12 -14.07 -9.73
C ASP A 175 -6.26 -14.42 -8.49
N PHE A 176 -6.93 -14.84 -7.41
CA PHE A 176 -6.30 -15.25 -6.15
C PHE A 176 -6.15 -16.77 -6.08
#